data_AF-A0A962IYC0-F1
#
_entry.id   AF-A0A962IYC0-F1
#
_cell.length_a   1.000
_cell.length_b   1.000
_cell.length_c   1.000
_cell.angle_alpha   90.00
_cell.angle_beta   90.00
_cell.angle_gamma   90.00
#
_symmetry.space_group_name_H-M   'P 1'
#
loop_
_entity.id
_entity.type
_entity.pdbx_description
1 polymer ?
#
loop_
_entity_poly.entity_id
_entity_poly.type
_entity_poly.pdbx_seq_one_letter_code
_entity_poly.pdbx_strand_id
1 'polypeptide(L)'
;AGMTREEFQHYWRYTHGPLVASVATDINLLRYVQVHTLDDPMNEAMNKARGGEMEAPYDGVAELWWENEETFLNGSEAGQAAGLLLLEDEQRFIDLPNSPIWVAREYPQVNPTPENIVAGTKTNIVKIHFPLRHVTTMDEAAVRDYWLQNHGPIIRSHAQASGILRYIQVHRLNHPVEAALREARGTTAETYLGHAEVWVSRDRNPTPESRAASAAAVEDESHFIDFSRSAIFAAKEHVIVDRRG
;
A
#
# COMPACT_ATOMS: atom_id res chain seq x y z
N ALA A 1 -1.61 17.07 -10.19
CA ALA A 1 -2.48 17.21 -11.38
C ALA A 1 -3.88 17.64 -10.95
N GLY A 2 -4.64 18.33 -11.82
CA GLY A 2 -5.99 18.83 -11.52
C GLY A 2 -7.12 17.87 -11.88
N MET A 3 -6.86 16.56 -11.90
CA MET A 3 -7.86 15.52 -12.19
C MET A 3 -8.70 15.22 -10.95
N THR A 4 -9.95 14.82 -11.15
CA THR A 4 -10.71 14.12 -10.11
C THR A 4 -10.13 12.71 -9.89
N ARG A 5 -10.44 12.09 -8.75
CA ARG A 5 -10.06 10.70 -8.46
C ARG A 5 -10.51 9.72 -9.54
N GLU A 6 -11.75 9.86 -10.01
CA GLU A 6 -12.31 8.98 -11.03
C GLU A 6 -11.55 9.10 -12.36
N GLU A 7 -11.27 10.33 -12.81
CA GLU A 7 -10.46 10.58 -14.02
C GLU A 7 -9.04 10.04 -13.88
N PHE A 8 -8.41 10.28 -12.72
CA PHE A 8 -7.08 9.74 -12.39
C PHE A 8 -7.06 8.21 -12.49
N GLN A 9 -7.98 7.55 -11.78
CA GLN A 9 -8.07 6.09 -11.75
C GLN A 9 -8.41 5.51 -13.13
N HIS A 10 -9.27 6.18 -13.90
CA HIS A 10 -9.60 5.76 -15.26
C HIS A 10 -8.38 5.83 -16.18
N TYR A 11 -7.67 6.98 -16.22
CA TYR A 11 -6.44 7.13 -17.00
C TYR A 11 -5.40 6.08 -16.57
N TRP A 12 -5.22 5.93 -15.26
CA TRP A 12 -4.27 5.00 -14.70
C TRP A 12 -4.57 3.55 -15.09
N ARG A 13 -5.83 3.13 -15.06
CA ARG A 13 -6.23 1.75 -15.38
C ARG A 13 -6.16 1.42 -16.86
N TYR A 14 -6.62 2.34 -17.71
CA TYR A 14 -6.91 2.06 -19.11
C TYR A 14 -5.88 2.63 -20.08
N THR A 15 -5.01 3.54 -19.63
CA THR A 15 -3.92 4.10 -20.43
C THR A 15 -2.57 3.71 -19.86
N HIS A 16 -2.28 4.10 -18.63
CA HIS A 16 -0.98 3.84 -18.01
C HIS A 16 -0.76 2.35 -17.68
N GLY A 17 -1.81 1.64 -17.22
CA GLY A 17 -1.75 0.21 -16.94
C GLY A 17 -1.25 -0.63 -18.12
N PRO A 18 -1.89 -0.54 -19.31
CA PRO A 18 -1.40 -1.19 -20.53
C PRO A 18 0.01 -0.74 -20.94
N LEU A 19 0.37 0.53 -20.73
CA LEU A 19 1.72 1.03 -21.02
C LEU A 19 2.76 0.30 -20.16
N VAL A 20 2.58 0.23 -18.84
CA VAL A 20 3.46 -0.55 -17.94
C VAL A 20 3.53 -2.02 -18.36
N ALA A 21 2.39 -2.63 -18.71
CA ALA A 21 2.37 -4.02 -19.17
C ALA A 21 3.19 -4.23 -20.46
N SER A 22 3.20 -3.26 -21.37
CA SER A 22 3.94 -3.34 -22.64
C SER A 22 5.45 -3.36 -22.45
N VAL A 23 5.96 -2.66 -21.43
CA VAL A 23 7.40 -2.61 -21.09
C VAL A 23 7.78 -3.52 -19.92
N ALA A 24 6.86 -4.32 -19.38
CA ALA A 24 7.07 -5.12 -18.18
C ALA A 24 8.27 -6.09 -18.29
N THR A 25 8.58 -6.58 -19.49
CA THR A 25 9.78 -7.40 -19.72
C THR A 25 11.05 -6.57 -19.68
N ASP A 26 11.03 -5.37 -20.27
CA ASP A 26 12.19 -4.48 -20.32
C ASP A 26 12.62 -4.00 -18.94
N ILE A 27 11.69 -3.92 -17.99
CA ILE A 27 11.94 -3.57 -16.58
C ILE A 27 11.93 -4.77 -15.62
N ASN A 28 11.99 -6.01 -16.12
CA ASN A 28 11.97 -7.26 -15.32
C ASN A 28 10.82 -7.35 -14.30
N LEU A 29 9.66 -6.76 -14.59
CA LEU A 29 8.54 -6.67 -13.68
C LEU A 29 7.87 -8.03 -13.49
N LEU A 30 7.84 -8.52 -12.25
CA LEU A 30 7.21 -9.79 -11.88
C LEU A 30 5.70 -9.62 -11.66
N ARG A 31 5.30 -8.52 -11.02
CA ARG A 31 3.90 -8.22 -10.73
C ARG A 31 3.68 -6.71 -10.71
N TYR A 32 2.50 -6.28 -11.15
CA TYR A 32 2.02 -4.91 -11.03
C TYR A 32 0.54 -4.91 -10.66
N VAL A 33 0.23 -4.27 -9.53
CA VAL A 33 -1.12 -4.06 -9.03
C VAL A 33 -1.37 -2.57 -8.86
N GLN A 34 -2.53 -2.11 -9.34
CA GLN A 34 -3.07 -0.80 -8.98
C GLN A 34 -4.09 -0.98 -7.87
N VAL A 35 -3.85 -0.35 -6.73
CA VAL A 35 -4.74 -0.35 -5.57
C VAL A 35 -5.52 0.95 -5.58
N HIS A 36 -6.72 0.93 -6.15
CA HIS A 36 -7.57 2.11 -6.33
C HIS A 36 -8.38 2.38 -5.08
N THR A 37 -8.17 3.55 -4.48
CA THR A 37 -8.92 3.99 -3.30
C THR A 37 -10.40 4.14 -3.62
N LEU A 38 -11.24 3.63 -2.73
CA LEU A 38 -12.69 3.78 -2.80
C LEU A 38 -13.16 5.03 -2.08
N ASP A 39 -14.23 5.64 -2.58
CA ASP A 39 -15.09 6.50 -1.77
C ASP A 39 -16.01 5.60 -0.93
N ASP A 40 -15.57 5.29 0.30
CA ASP A 40 -16.24 4.32 1.18
C ASP A 40 -16.44 4.91 2.58
N PRO A 41 -17.64 4.79 3.19
CA PRO A 41 -17.89 5.23 4.57
C PRO A 41 -16.93 4.62 5.60
N MET A 42 -16.33 3.45 5.30
CA MET A 42 -15.31 2.82 6.13
C MET A 42 -14.08 3.72 6.31
N ASN A 43 -13.72 4.55 5.34
CA ASN A 43 -12.56 5.45 5.44
C ASN A 43 -12.73 6.44 6.60
N GLU A 44 -13.88 7.11 6.65
CA GLU A 44 -14.21 8.06 7.71
C GLU A 44 -14.32 7.39 9.08
N ALA A 45 -14.90 6.18 9.14
CA ALA A 45 -14.97 5.42 10.38
C ALA A 45 -13.57 5.02 10.90
N MET A 46 -12.67 4.60 10.01
CA MET A 46 -11.28 4.26 10.36
C MET A 46 -10.48 5.47 10.80
N ASN A 47 -10.69 6.63 10.18
CA ASN A 47 -10.09 7.91 10.59
C ASN A 47 -10.57 8.30 12.00
N LYS A 48 -11.89 8.30 12.24
CA LYS A 48 -12.47 8.64 13.55
C LYS A 48 -11.99 7.73 14.68
N ALA A 49 -11.84 6.44 14.42
CA ALA A 49 -11.29 5.50 15.39
C ALA A 49 -9.87 5.90 15.84
N ARG A 50 -9.13 6.62 14.99
CA ARG A 50 -7.74 7.07 15.19
C ARG A 50 -7.63 8.58 15.46
N GLY A 51 -8.70 9.20 15.95
CA GLY A 51 -8.72 10.60 16.36
C GLY A 51 -9.28 11.59 15.34
N GLY A 52 -9.51 11.18 14.08
CA GLY A 52 -10.18 12.01 13.07
C GLY A 52 -9.28 12.99 12.31
N GLU A 53 -7.98 13.01 12.60
CA GLU A 53 -7.01 13.96 12.04
C GLU A 53 -6.00 13.29 11.08
N MET A 54 -6.29 12.09 10.60
CA MET A 54 -5.41 11.40 9.65
C MET A 54 -5.31 12.14 8.32
N GLU A 55 -4.19 11.93 7.61
CA GLU A 55 -4.01 12.46 6.26
C GLU A 55 -5.11 11.95 5.31
N ALA A 56 -5.47 12.79 4.34
CA ALA A 56 -6.45 12.43 3.33
C ALA A 56 -6.01 11.19 2.53
N PRO A 57 -6.93 10.28 2.17
CA PRO A 57 -6.60 9.16 1.30
C PRO A 57 -6.06 9.61 -0.06
N TYR A 58 -4.98 8.96 -0.51
CA TYR A 58 -4.50 9.08 -1.89
C TYR A 58 -5.54 8.52 -2.88
N ASP A 59 -5.41 8.85 -4.16
CA ASP A 59 -6.25 8.28 -5.21
C ASP A 59 -5.96 6.78 -5.46
N GLY A 60 -4.76 6.32 -5.08
CA GLY A 60 -4.44 4.91 -4.98
C GLY A 60 -2.94 4.65 -4.80
N VAL A 61 -2.55 3.38 -4.86
CA VAL A 61 -1.16 2.93 -4.65
C VAL A 61 -0.73 1.99 -5.78
N ALA A 62 0.41 2.29 -6.39
CA ALA A 62 1.05 1.40 -7.36
C ALA A 62 1.95 0.43 -6.59
N GLU A 63 1.71 -0.87 -6.72
CA GLU A 63 2.55 -1.90 -6.11
C GLU A 63 3.22 -2.71 -7.22
N LEU A 64 4.55 -2.78 -7.17
CA LEU A 64 5.39 -3.41 -8.17
C LEU A 64 6.36 -4.38 -7.48
N TRP A 65 6.56 -5.54 -8.08
CA TRP A 65 7.45 -6.58 -7.56
C TRP A 65 8.46 -7.00 -8.62
N TRP A 66 9.64 -7.34 -8.13
CA TRP A 66 10.73 -7.96 -8.87
C TRP A 66 11.14 -9.24 -8.17
N GLU A 67 11.84 -10.12 -8.88
CA GLU A 67 12.31 -11.39 -8.32
C GLU A 67 13.37 -11.16 -7.22
N ASN A 68 14.23 -10.18 -7.44
CA ASN A 68 15.32 -9.82 -6.53
C ASN A 68 15.80 -8.38 -6.79
N GLU A 69 16.72 -7.91 -5.95
CA GLU A 69 17.28 -6.55 -6.07
C GLU A 69 18.04 -6.32 -7.38
N GLU A 70 18.74 -7.33 -7.90
CA GLU A 70 19.48 -7.25 -9.16
C GLU A 70 18.55 -6.96 -10.35
N THR A 71 17.46 -7.72 -10.45
CA THR A 71 16.43 -7.54 -11.50
C THR A 71 15.68 -6.22 -11.37
N PHE A 72 15.51 -5.70 -10.15
CA PHE A 72 14.92 -4.39 -9.89
C PHE A 72 15.81 -3.23 -10.33
N LEU A 73 17.10 -3.27 -10.00
CA LEU A 73 18.03 -2.17 -10.31
C LEU A 73 18.37 -2.06 -11.81
N ASN A 74 18.00 -3.07 -12.60
CA ASN A 74 18.08 -3.15 -14.06
C ASN A 74 18.65 -1.92 -14.78
N GLY A 75 19.97 -1.93 -15.01
CA GLY A 75 20.68 -0.86 -15.70
C GLY A 75 20.72 -1.00 -17.23
N SER A 76 19.90 -1.86 -17.84
CA SER A 76 19.89 -2.04 -19.30
C SER A 76 19.38 -0.81 -20.04
N GLU A 77 19.81 -0.61 -21.30
CA GLU A 77 19.31 0.48 -22.15
C GLU A 77 17.79 0.43 -22.33
N ALA A 78 17.23 -0.77 -22.51
CA ALA A 78 15.79 -0.98 -22.62
C ALA A 78 15.06 -0.62 -21.31
N GLY A 79 15.60 -1.03 -20.16
CA GLY A 79 15.04 -0.67 -18.84
C GLY A 79 15.07 0.83 -18.58
N GLN A 80 16.15 1.52 -18.95
CA GLN A 80 16.26 2.98 -18.83
C GLN A 80 15.26 3.70 -19.75
N ALA A 81 15.15 3.27 -21.01
CA ALA A 81 14.19 3.84 -21.95
C ALA A 81 12.73 3.63 -21.48
N ALA A 82 12.43 2.44 -20.95
CA ALA A 82 11.13 2.15 -20.37
C ALA A 82 10.86 3.03 -19.12
N GLY A 83 11.84 3.21 -18.24
CA GLY A 83 11.71 4.09 -17.07
C GLY A 83 11.40 5.55 -17.44
N LEU A 84 12.08 6.09 -18.47
CA LEU A 84 11.80 7.44 -18.98
C LEU A 84 10.40 7.54 -19.59
N LEU A 85 10.01 6.56 -20.40
CA LEU A 85 8.67 6.49 -20.99
C LEU A 85 7.57 6.47 -19.93
N LEU A 86 7.76 5.70 -18.86
CA LEU A 86 6.81 5.65 -17.74
C LEU A 86 6.77 6.97 -16.98
N LEU A 87 7.92 7.56 -16.66
CA LEU A 87 7.99 8.84 -15.96
C LEU A 87 7.32 9.98 -16.75
N GLU A 88 7.52 10.02 -18.07
CA GLU A 88 6.85 10.99 -18.96
C GLU A 88 5.33 10.84 -18.93
N ASP A 89 4.82 9.61 -18.85
CA ASP A 89 3.38 9.37 -18.74
C ASP A 89 2.86 9.69 -17.33
N GLU A 90 3.59 9.32 -16.28
CA GLU A 90 3.26 9.64 -14.89
C GLU A 90 3.08 11.15 -14.67
N GLN A 91 3.92 11.99 -15.28
CA GLN A 91 3.82 13.46 -15.19
C GLN A 91 2.47 14.02 -15.69
N ARG A 92 1.72 13.27 -16.50
CA ARG A 92 0.44 13.71 -17.07
C ARG A 92 -0.71 13.60 -16.08
N PHE A 93 -0.64 12.67 -15.14
CA PHE A 93 -1.77 12.35 -14.25
C PHE A 93 -1.40 12.28 -12.77
N ILE A 94 -0.15 11.99 -12.42
CA ILE A 94 0.32 11.90 -11.03
C ILE A 94 0.79 13.28 -10.53
N ASP A 95 0.40 13.64 -9.32
CA ASP A 95 1.03 14.73 -8.57
C ASP A 95 2.35 14.25 -7.95
N LEU A 96 3.40 14.17 -8.77
CA LEU A 96 4.68 13.56 -8.39
C LEU A 96 5.34 14.16 -7.14
N PRO A 97 5.35 15.49 -6.94
CA PRO A 97 5.89 16.09 -5.72
C PRO A 97 5.21 15.60 -4.44
N ASN A 98 3.92 15.28 -4.51
CA ASN A 98 3.08 14.86 -3.39
C ASN A 98 2.80 13.35 -3.37
N SER A 99 3.50 12.55 -4.19
CA SER A 99 3.30 11.11 -4.28
C SER A 99 4.51 10.35 -3.72
N PRO A 100 4.50 9.90 -2.46
CA PRO A 100 5.63 9.20 -1.86
C PRO A 100 5.93 7.88 -2.59
N ILE A 101 7.20 7.49 -2.59
CA ILE A 101 7.69 6.24 -3.20
C ILE A 101 8.76 5.62 -2.30
N TRP A 102 8.75 4.30 -2.17
CA TRP A 102 9.72 3.57 -1.37
C TRP A 102 9.90 2.13 -1.86
N VAL A 103 11.02 1.53 -1.47
CA VAL A 103 11.30 0.09 -1.66
C VAL A 103 11.03 -0.61 -0.34
N ALA A 104 10.37 -1.76 -0.37
CA ALA A 104 9.95 -2.48 0.83
C ALA A 104 10.11 -4.00 0.73
N ARG A 105 9.95 -4.69 1.86
CA ARG A 105 9.73 -6.14 1.96
C ARG A 105 8.40 -6.43 2.64
N GLU A 106 7.75 -7.50 2.18
CA GLU A 106 6.54 -8.02 2.78
C GLU A 106 6.85 -9.00 3.91
N TYR A 107 6.09 -8.89 5.00
CA TYR A 107 6.10 -9.79 6.14
C TYR A 107 4.66 -10.28 6.36
N PRO A 108 4.25 -11.37 5.71
CA PRO A 108 2.91 -11.94 5.87
C PRO A 108 2.64 -12.32 7.32
N GLN A 109 1.49 -11.89 7.85
CA GLN A 109 1.07 -12.14 9.22
C GLN A 109 -0.14 -13.08 9.28
N VAL A 110 -1.10 -12.91 8.37
CA VAL A 110 -2.27 -13.78 8.21
C VAL A 110 -2.35 -14.17 6.75
N ASN A 111 -2.29 -15.48 6.48
CA ASN A 111 -2.39 -16.02 5.13
C ASN A 111 -3.85 -16.44 4.84
N PRO A 112 -4.36 -16.13 3.64
CA PRO A 112 -5.72 -16.47 3.26
C PRO A 112 -5.83 -17.93 2.80
N THR A 113 -7.05 -18.45 2.84
CA THR A 113 -7.44 -19.69 2.14
C THR A 113 -8.66 -19.37 1.27
N PRO A 114 -8.56 -19.44 -0.07
CA PRO A 114 -7.39 -19.81 -0.86
C PRO A 114 -6.26 -18.76 -0.79
N GLU A 115 -5.01 -19.16 -1.08
CA GLU A 115 -3.82 -18.32 -0.91
C GLU A 115 -3.79 -17.07 -1.81
N ASN A 116 -4.55 -17.09 -2.92
CA ASN A 116 -4.49 -16.09 -3.98
C ASN A 116 -5.70 -15.15 -4.02
N ILE A 117 -6.30 -14.81 -2.87
CA ILE A 117 -7.40 -13.83 -2.86
C ILE A 117 -6.95 -12.46 -3.40
N VAL A 118 -7.88 -11.80 -4.08
CA VAL A 118 -7.73 -10.42 -4.57
C VAL A 118 -9.00 -9.65 -4.19
N ALA A 119 -8.82 -8.46 -3.63
CA ALA A 119 -9.87 -7.46 -3.42
C ALA A 119 -10.27 -6.81 -4.76
N GLY A 120 -10.59 -7.61 -5.77
CA GLY A 120 -10.97 -7.13 -7.10
C GLY A 120 -12.36 -6.49 -7.12
N THR A 121 -12.66 -5.73 -8.16
CA THR A 121 -13.96 -5.04 -8.30
C THR A 121 -15.17 -5.97 -8.37
N LYS A 122 -14.96 -7.26 -8.68
CA LYS A 122 -16.00 -8.29 -8.75
C LYS A 122 -16.15 -9.13 -7.48
N THR A 123 -15.38 -8.85 -6.43
CA THR A 123 -15.45 -9.59 -5.15
C THR A 123 -16.06 -8.71 -4.06
N ASN A 124 -16.58 -9.33 -3.00
CA ASN A 124 -16.98 -8.61 -1.78
C ASN A 124 -15.79 -8.29 -0.86
N ILE A 125 -14.56 -8.63 -1.27
CA ILE A 125 -13.36 -8.38 -0.48
C ILE A 125 -12.88 -6.95 -0.74
N VAL A 126 -12.52 -6.22 0.31
CA VAL A 126 -11.82 -4.94 0.23
C VAL A 126 -10.44 -5.06 0.84
N LYS A 127 -9.49 -4.32 0.27
CA LYS A 127 -8.16 -4.14 0.84
C LYS A 127 -8.17 -2.83 1.63
N ILE A 128 -7.79 -2.87 2.89
CA ILE A 128 -7.46 -1.69 3.68
C ILE A 128 -5.96 -1.48 3.52
N HIS A 129 -5.57 -0.30 3.05
CA HIS A 129 -4.19 0.11 2.89
C HIS A 129 -3.90 1.20 3.92
N PHE A 130 -2.89 0.98 4.77
CA PHE A 130 -2.56 1.86 5.89
C PHE A 130 -1.06 2.20 5.87
N PRO A 131 -0.65 3.19 5.07
CA PRO A 131 0.70 3.74 5.13
C PRO A 131 0.86 4.54 6.41
N LEU A 132 1.92 4.24 7.16
CA LEU A 132 2.09 4.75 8.51
C LEU A 132 3.43 5.45 8.70
N ARG A 133 3.38 6.59 9.39
CA ARG A 133 4.55 7.23 10.00
C ARG A 133 4.51 6.95 11.48
N HIS A 134 5.68 6.93 12.09
CA HIS A 134 5.80 6.58 13.49
C HIS A 134 5.90 7.80 14.39
N VAL A 135 5.55 7.60 15.66
CA VAL A 135 5.72 8.60 16.72
C VAL A 135 7.20 8.98 16.87
N THR A 136 7.47 10.24 17.24
CA THR A 136 8.84 10.74 17.42
C THR A 136 9.53 10.22 18.69
N THR A 137 8.78 9.55 19.58
CA THR A 137 9.29 8.97 20.84
C THR A 137 10.03 7.65 20.64
N MET A 138 9.90 7.04 19.46
CA MET A 138 10.60 5.82 19.09
C MET A 138 11.41 6.09 17.82
N ASP A 139 12.60 5.49 17.73
CA ASP A 139 13.34 5.49 16.48
C ASP A 139 12.78 4.45 15.50
N GLU A 140 13.19 4.57 14.24
CA GLU A 140 12.66 3.75 13.15
C GLU A 140 12.87 2.23 13.38
N ALA A 141 14.03 1.85 13.93
CA ALA A 141 14.36 0.45 14.17
C ALA A 141 13.49 -0.14 15.29
N ALA A 142 13.31 0.59 16.39
CA ALA A 142 12.45 0.20 17.49
C ALA A 142 10.99 0.06 17.04
N VAL A 143 10.49 0.94 16.17
CA VAL A 143 9.11 0.84 15.67
C VAL A 143 8.94 -0.35 14.74
N ARG A 144 9.90 -0.62 13.85
CA ARG A 144 9.85 -1.81 12.98
C ARG A 144 9.82 -3.09 13.80
N ASP A 145 10.65 -3.18 14.84
CA ASP A 145 10.67 -4.32 15.74
C ASP A 145 9.33 -4.45 16.48
N TYR A 146 8.83 -3.37 17.09
CA TYR A 146 7.54 -3.36 17.79
C TYR A 146 6.39 -3.75 16.87
N TRP A 147 6.34 -3.20 15.65
CA TRP A 147 5.28 -3.50 14.69
C TRP A 147 5.27 -4.98 14.31
N LEU A 148 6.45 -5.58 14.12
CA LEU A 148 6.56 -7.00 13.73
C LEU A 148 6.35 -7.96 14.92
N GLN A 149 6.95 -7.67 16.07
CA GLN A 149 7.04 -8.58 17.22
C GLN A 149 5.95 -8.39 18.26
N ASN A 150 5.24 -7.26 18.27
CA ASN A 150 4.18 -6.96 19.24
C ASN A 150 2.83 -6.81 18.53
N HIS A 151 2.73 -5.85 17.62
CA HIS A 151 1.48 -5.56 16.93
C HIS A 151 1.06 -6.70 15.98
N GLY A 152 2.01 -7.28 15.24
CA GLY A 152 1.78 -8.45 14.39
C GLY A 152 1.03 -9.60 15.11
N PRO A 153 1.56 -10.11 16.25
CA PRO A 153 0.86 -11.09 17.08
C PRO A 153 -0.56 -10.69 17.51
N ILE A 154 -0.80 -9.43 17.90
CA ILE A 154 -2.13 -8.95 18.32
C ILE A 154 -3.13 -9.12 17.17
N ILE A 155 -2.77 -8.71 15.96
CA ILE A 155 -3.66 -8.86 14.80
C ILE A 155 -3.89 -10.35 14.49
N ARG A 156 -2.84 -11.19 14.56
CA ARG A 156 -2.98 -12.64 14.32
C ARG A 156 -3.92 -13.30 15.31
N SER A 157 -3.83 -12.97 16.61
CA SER A 157 -4.70 -13.56 17.64
C SER A 157 -6.17 -13.19 17.47
N HIS A 158 -6.47 -12.07 16.80
CA HIS A 158 -7.83 -11.61 16.56
C HIS A 158 -8.31 -11.79 15.12
N ALA A 159 -7.49 -12.34 14.23
CA ALA A 159 -7.76 -12.37 12.79
C ALA A 159 -9.08 -13.07 12.45
N GLN A 160 -9.31 -14.26 13.02
CA GLN A 160 -10.52 -15.04 12.79
C GLN A 160 -11.76 -14.31 13.31
N ALA A 161 -11.73 -13.83 14.55
CA ALA A 161 -12.85 -13.11 15.16
C ALA A 161 -13.18 -11.78 14.44
N SER A 162 -12.15 -11.16 13.84
CA SER A 162 -12.27 -9.89 13.11
C SER A 162 -12.59 -10.07 11.61
N GLY A 163 -12.68 -11.33 11.13
CA GLY A 163 -12.91 -11.63 9.72
C GLY A 163 -11.79 -11.15 8.79
N ILE A 164 -10.55 -11.09 9.30
CA ILE A 164 -9.36 -10.77 8.51
C ILE A 164 -9.02 -12.00 7.67
N LEU A 165 -9.06 -11.82 6.35
CA LEU A 165 -8.73 -12.87 5.38
C LEU A 165 -7.23 -12.92 5.12
N ARG A 166 -6.57 -11.77 5.05
CA ARG A 166 -5.13 -11.63 4.86
C ARG A 166 -4.63 -10.38 5.57
N TYR A 167 -3.44 -10.45 6.13
CA TYR A 167 -2.73 -9.31 6.69
C TYR A 167 -1.25 -9.40 6.35
N ILE A 168 -0.70 -8.33 5.78
CA ILE A 168 0.72 -8.17 5.49
C ILE A 168 1.20 -6.87 6.15
N GLN A 169 2.38 -6.94 6.75
CA GLN A 169 3.15 -5.75 7.06
C GLN A 169 4.19 -5.55 5.96
N VAL A 170 4.22 -4.37 5.36
CA VAL A 170 5.17 -4.03 4.30
C VAL A 170 6.14 -2.99 4.86
N HIS A 171 7.37 -3.41 5.14
CA HIS A 171 8.38 -2.57 5.80
C HIS A 171 9.31 -1.96 4.76
N ARG A 172 9.46 -0.64 4.77
CA ARG A 172 10.44 0.07 3.92
C ARG A 172 11.87 -0.40 4.23
N LEU A 173 12.73 -0.44 3.22
CA LEU A 173 14.12 -0.93 3.34
C LEU A 173 15.18 0.18 3.50
N ASN A 174 14.80 1.46 3.41
CA ASN A 174 15.74 2.60 3.32
C ASN A 174 16.81 2.40 2.24
N HIS A 175 16.40 1.85 1.10
CA HIS A 175 17.32 1.50 0.02
C HIS A 175 17.89 2.77 -0.64
N PRO A 176 19.20 2.82 -0.98
CA PRO A 176 19.80 4.00 -1.63
C PRO A 176 19.12 4.45 -2.94
N VAL A 177 18.48 3.55 -3.67
CA VAL A 177 17.78 3.86 -4.93
C VAL A 177 16.54 4.73 -4.70
N GLU A 178 15.99 4.74 -3.49
CA GLU A 178 14.85 5.58 -3.16
C GLU A 178 15.18 7.06 -3.36
N ALA A 179 16.40 7.50 -3.03
CA ALA A 179 16.83 8.87 -3.27
C ALA A 179 16.79 9.23 -4.77
N ALA A 180 17.29 8.34 -5.63
CA ALA A 180 17.27 8.52 -7.08
C ALA A 180 15.84 8.52 -7.65
N LEU A 181 14.96 7.62 -7.18
CA LEU A 181 13.55 7.57 -7.59
C LEU A 181 12.81 8.86 -7.20
N ARG A 182 13.06 9.36 -5.99
CA ARG A 182 12.47 10.62 -5.50
C ARG A 182 12.99 11.81 -6.27
N GLU A 183 14.29 11.88 -6.56
CA GLU A 183 14.89 12.95 -7.36
C GLU A 183 14.30 12.97 -8.78
N ALA A 184 14.25 11.83 -9.45
CA ALA A 184 13.69 11.71 -10.80
C ALA A 184 12.22 12.16 -10.89
N ARG A 185 11.44 11.91 -9.84
CA ARG A 185 10.03 12.32 -9.74
C ARG A 185 9.84 13.73 -9.15
N GLY A 186 10.90 14.37 -8.66
CA GLY A 186 10.79 15.59 -7.88
C GLY A 186 9.93 15.43 -6.61
N THR A 187 9.88 14.23 -6.04
CA THR A 187 9.04 13.91 -4.87
C THR A 187 9.55 14.62 -3.62
N THR A 188 8.70 15.48 -3.06
CA THR A 188 8.97 16.25 -1.84
C THR A 188 8.25 15.70 -0.62
N ALA A 189 7.12 15.00 -0.82
CA ALA A 189 6.38 14.39 0.26
C ALA A 189 7.27 13.44 1.08
N GLU A 190 7.09 13.48 2.39
CA GLU A 190 7.81 12.62 3.32
C GLU A 190 7.46 11.15 3.07
N THR A 191 8.45 10.26 3.07
CA THR A 191 8.21 8.83 2.92
C THR A 191 7.55 8.24 4.19
N TYR A 192 6.83 7.13 4.05
CA TYR A 192 6.30 6.36 5.19
C TYR A 192 7.33 5.38 5.76
N LEU A 193 7.08 4.87 6.97
CA LEU A 193 7.85 3.75 7.55
C LEU A 193 7.65 2.45 6.74
N GLY A 194 6.51 2.37 6.07
CA GLY A 194 5.96 1.19 5.43
C GLY A 194 4.43 1.31 5.43
N HIS A 195 3.76 0.19 5.20
CA HIS A 195 2.30 0.15 5.21
C HIS A 195 1.75 -1.23 5.61
N ALA A 196 0.59 -1.22 6.27
CA ALA A 196 -0.19 -2.43 6.51
C ALA A 196 -1.18 -2.64 5.36
N GLU A 197 -1.38 -3.90 4.97
CA GLU A 197 -2.39 -4.31 4.00
C GLU A 197 -3.28 -5.38 4.61
N VAL A 198 -4.59 -5.12 4.67
CA VAL A 198 -5.56 -6.03 5.31
C VAL A 198 -6.70 -6.32 4.35
N TRP A 199 -6.97 -7.60 4.06
CA TRP A 199 -8.11 -8.02 3.26
C TRP A 199 -9.22 -8.49 4.16
N VAL A 200 -10.41 -7.96 3.93
CA VAL A 200 -11.61 -8.24 4.71
C VAL A 200 -12.82 -8.39 3.79
N SER A 201 -13.76 -9.25 4.13
CA SER A 201 -15.05 -9.30 3.44
C SER A 201 -15.95 -8.15 3.90
N ARG A 202 -16.66 -7.52 2.97
CA ARG A 202 -17.74 -6.57 3.25
C ARG A 202 -18.92 -7.23 3.97
N ASP A 203 -19.09 -8.53 3.83
CA ASP A 203 -20.20 -9.28 4.44
C ASP A 203 -19.98 -9.57 5.93
N ARG A 204 -18.85 -9.11 6.51
CA ARG A 204 -18.56 -9.31 7.94
C ARG A 204 -19.58 -8.56 8.79
N ASN A 205 -20.05 -9.22 9.85
CA ASN A 205 -20.93 -8.60 10.84
C ASN A 205 -20.13 -8.31 12.12
N PRO A 206 -20.06 -7.05 12.59
CA PRO A 206 -19.34 -6.72 13.82
C PRO A 206 -19.90 -7.45 15.04
N THR A 207 -19.05 -8.23 15.71
CA THR A 207 -19.35 -8.90 16.99
C THR A 207 -18.78 -8.08 18.16
N PRO A 208 -19.20 -8.34 19.41
CA PRO A 208 -18.54 -7.73 20.58
C PRO A 208 -17.05 -8.01 20.61
N GLU A 209 -16.65 -9.23 20.25
CA GLU A 209 -15.25 -9.66 20.18
C GLU A 209 -14.48 -8.90 19.08
N SER A 210 -15.04 -8.77 17.88
CA SER A 210 -14.38 -8.04 16.79
C SER A 210 -14.23 -6.55 17.12
N ARG A 211 -15.18 -5.97 17.86
CA ARG A 211 -15.09 -4.58 18.34
C ARG A 211 -14.00 -4.41 19.40
N ALA A 212 -13.90 -5.34 20.35
CA ALA A 212 -12.84 -5.32 21.35
C ALA A 212 -11.46 -5.50 20.70
N ALA A 213 -11.33 -6.42 19.75
CA ALA A 213 -10.13 -6.60 18.96
C ALA A 213 -9.72 -5.33 18.20
N SER A 214 -10.68 -4.66 17.55
CA SER A 214 -10.42 -3.41 16.84
C SER A 214 -9.99 -2.29 17.80
N ALA A 215 -10.57 -2.21 18.99
CA ALA A 215 -10.17 -1.22 20.00
C ALA A 215 -8.76 -1.48 20.52
N ALA A 216 -8.43 -2.74 20.83
CA ALA A 216 -7.08 -3.14 21.26
C ALA A 216 -6.02 -2.87 20.19
N ALA A 217 -6.35 -3.13 18.91
CA ALA A 217 -5.44 -2.82 17.80
C ALA A 217 -5.20 -1.31 17.69
N VAL A 218 -6.24 -0.47 17.75
CA VAL A 218 -6.11 0.99 17.69
C VAL A 218 -5.35 1.56 18.89
N GLU A 219 -5.59 1.02 20.09
CA GLU A 219 -4.84 1.39 21.29
C GLU A 219 -3.35 1.07 21.13
N ASP A 220 -3.01 -0.15 20.69
CA ASP A 220 -1.63 -0.56 20.45
C ASP A 220 -0.96 0.25 19.33
N GLU A 221 -1.68 0.51 18.23
CA GLU A 221 -1.23 1.38 17.14
C GLU A 221 -0.84 2.77 17.66
N SER A 222 -1.56 3.33 18.63
CA SER A 222 -1.26 4.67 19.18
C SER A 222 0.10 4.76 19.90
N HIS A 223 0.68 3.62 20.30
CA HIS A 223 2.00 3.60 20.93
C HIS A 223 3.14 3.83 19.94
N PHE A 224 2.94 3.52 18.65
CA PHE A 224 4.02 3.53 17.67
C PHE A 224 3.67 4.26 16.36
N ILE A 225 2.40 4.51 16.06
CA ILE A 225 1.93 5.22 14.86
C ILE A 225 1.58 6.67 15.21
N ASP A 226 2.08 7.60 14.41
CA ASP A 226 1.59 8.97 14.37
C ASP A 226 0.39 9.03 13.42
N PHE A 227 -0.82 8.94 13.96
CA PHE A 227 -2.04 8.91 13.16
C PHE A 227 -2.23 10.16 12.30
N SER A 228 -1.88 11.34 12.82
CA SER A 228 -2.05 12.62 12.12
C SER A 228 -1.17 12.74 10.87
N ARG A 229 -0.07 11.99 10.85
CA ARG A 229 0.90 11.90 9.75
C ARG A 229 0.81 10.56 9.03
N SER A 230 -0.33 9.88 9.13
CA SER A 230 -0.58 8.61 8.45
C SER A 230 -1.90 8.69 7.70
N ALA A 231 -2.09 7.83 6.70
CA ALA A 231 -3.35 7.73 5.97
C ALA A 231 -3.92 6.33 6.13
N ILE A 232 -5.23 6.15 6.01
CA ILE A 232 -5.84 4.81 5.96
C ILE A 232 -7.05 4.83 5.05
N PHE A 233 -7.17 3.83 4.17
CA PHE A 233 -8.25 3.80 3.21
C PHE A 233 -8.58 2.41 2.68
N ALA A 234 -9.84 2.23 2.33
CA ALA A 234 -10.37 1.09 1.61
C ALA A 234 -10.08 1.21 0.12
N ALA A 235 -9.77 0.10 -0.52
CA ALA A 235 -9.40 0.05 -1.92
C ALA A 235 -9.83 -1.24 -2.61
N LYS A 236 -9.80 -1.18 -3.96
CA LYS A 236 -9.92 -2.32 -4.86
C LYS A 236 -8.64 -2.52 -5.66
N GLU A 237 -8.33 -3.77 -5.94
CA GLU A 237 -7.14 -4.17 -6.67
C GLU A 237 -7.45 -4.41 -8.14
N HIS A 238 -6.57 -3.89 -9.00
CA HIS A 238 -6.50 -4.21 -10.42
C HIS A 238 -5.13 -4.85 -10.70
N VAL A 239 -5.12 -6.17 -10.88
CA VAL A 239 -3.90 -6.90 -11.27
C VAL A 239 -3.68 -6.67 -12.76
N ILE A 240 -2.59 -5.98 -13.11
CA ILE A 240 -2.24 -5.61 -14.48
C ILE A 240 -1.22 -6.58 -15.06
N VAL A 241 -0.21 -6.92 -14.27
CA VAL A 241 0.82 -7.92 -14.59
C VAL A 241 0.92 -8.89 -13.42
N ASP A 242 0.92 -10.19 -13.72
CA ASP A 242 1.23 -11.25 -12.75
C ASP A 242 1.96 -12.36 -13.49
N ARG A 243 3.27 -12.48 -13.25
CA ARG A 243 4.16 -13.48 -13.85
C ARG A 243 4.68 -14.48 -12.81
N ARG A 244 4.10 -14.47 -11.62
CA ARG A 244 4.39 -15.44 -10.56
C ARG A 244 3.77 -16.78 -10.98
N GLY A 245 4.61 -17.79 -11.14
CA GLY A 245 4.22 -19.15 -11.58
C GLY A 245 3.42 -19.91 -10.54
#